data_AF-A0A2L2X3W1-F1
#
_entry.id   AF-A0A2L2X3W1-F1
#
_cell.length_a   1.000
_cell.length_b   1.000
_cell.length_c   1.000
_cell.angle_alpha   90.00
_cell.angle_beta   90.00
_cell.angle_gamma   90.00
#
_symmetry.space_group_name_H-M   'P 1'
#
loop_
_entity.id
_entity.type
_entity.pdbx_description
1 polymer ?
#
loop_
_entity_poly.entity_id
_entity_poly.type
_entity_poly.pdbx_seq_one_letter_code
_entity_poly.pdbx_strand_id
1 'polypeptide(L)'
;MYLSILNIYNNKMKIKIRETAKKNKGYSLYKLAKELNLPQQTVYSWANGRTQPSYDNMDRLCEALECSLGELFECEPIQHKLNLRKII
;
A
#
# COMPACT_ATOMS: atom_id res chain seq x y z
N MET A 1 18.15 22.87 7.87
CA MET A 1 18.92 21.85 7.15
C MET A 1 18.48 20.44 7.54
N TYR A 2 18.53 20.04 8.82
CA TYR A 2 18.05 18.71 9.26
C TYR A 2 16.54 18.46 9.02
N LEU A 3 15.67 19.43 9.34
CA LEU A 3 14.22 19.32 9.11
C LEU A 3 13.85 19.27 7.62
N SER A 4 14.69 19.85 6.75
CA SER A 4 14.56 19.79 5.30
C SER A 4 14.84 18.37 4.79
N ILE A 5 15.87 17.74 5.34
CA ILE A 5 16.32 16.39 4.97
C ILE A 5 15.33 15.33 5.49
N LEU A 6 14.81 15.45 6.71
CA LEU A 6 13.84 14.49 7.24
C LEU A 6 12.54 14.41 6.41
N ASN A 7 12.08 15.56 5.90
CA ASN A 7 10.93 15.62 4.99
C ASN A 7 11.22 15.01 3.61
N ILE A 8 12.48 14.94 3.17
CA ILE A 8 12.90 14.31 1.91
C ILE A 8 12.85 12.77 2.01
N TYR A 9 13.01 12.20 3.22
CA TYR A 9 13.06 10.74 3.44
C TYR A 9 11.73 10.11 3.85
N ASN A 10 10.61 10.85 3.88
CA ASN A 10 9.29 10.28 4.17
C ASN A 10 8.77 9.50 2.96
N ASN A 11 9.32 8.30 2.76
CA ASN A 11 8.84 7.33 1.79
C ASN A 11 7.48 6.78 2.26
N LYS A 12 6.39 7.22 1.64
CA LYS A 12 5.04 6.70 1.94
C LYS A 12 4.76 5.53 1.00
N MET A 13 5.06 4.32 1.47
CA MET A 13 4.65 3.09 0.79
C MET A 13 3.12 2.97 0.80
N LYS A 14 2.52 2.78 -0.37
CA LYS A 14 1.06 2.63 -0.51
C LYS A 14 0.75 1.18 -0.86
N ILE A 15 -0.16 0.56 -0.11
CA ILE A 15 -0.64 -0.79 -0.40
C ILE A 15 -1.77 -0.74 -1.46
N LYS A 16 -1.75 -1.66 -2.43
CA LYS A 16 -2.71 -1.73 -3.56
C LYS A 16 -3.48 -3.05 -3.59
N ILE A 17 -4.14 -3.36 -2.47
CA ILE A 17 -4.88 -4.62 -2.28
C ILE A 17 -5.95 -4.81 -3.36
N ARG A 18 -6.73 -3.78 -3.68
CA ARG A 18 -7.88 -3.88 -4.60
C ARG A 18 -7.42 -4.22 -6.01
N GLU A 19 -6.39 -3.53 -6.48
CA GLU A 19 -5.82 -3.69 -7.81
C GLU A 19 -5.21 -5.09 -7.94
N THR A 20 -4.43 -5.50 -6.94
CA THR A 20 -3.78 -6.83 -6.91
C THR A 20 -4.81 -7.95 -6.87
N ALA A 21 -5.84 -7.83 -6.03
CA ALA A 21 -6.92 -8.81 -5.93
C ALA A 21 -7.70 -8.98 -7.24
N LYS A 22 -8.00 -7.87 -7.92
CA LYS A 22 -8.67 -7.89 -9.22
C LYS A 22 -7.77 -8.49 -10.30
N LYS A 23 -6.50 -8.08 -10.37
CA LYS A 23 -5.54 -8.51 -11.38
C LYS A 23 -5.23 -10.01 -11.29
N ASN A 24 -4.90 -10.49 -10.10
CA ASN A 24 -4.36 -11.85 -9.94
C ASN A 24 -5.46 -12.91 -9.80
N LYS A 25 -6.58 -12.56 -9.14
CA LYS A 25 -7.62 -13.53 -8.77
C LYS A 25 -9.02 -13.17 -9.27
N GLY A 26 -9.23 -11.96 -9.82
CA GLY A 26 -10.56 -11.46 -10.15
C GLY A 26 -11.44 -11.21 -8.92
N TYR A 27 -10.86 -11.08 -7.73
CA TYR A 27 -11.62 -10.99 -6.49
C TYR A 27 -12.18 -9.59 -6.24
N SER A 28 -13.40 -9.56 -5.69
CA SER A 28 -13.89 -8.39 -4.95
C SER A 28 -13.25 -8.34 -3.56
N LEU A 29 -13.21 -7.17 -2.92
CA LEU A 29 -12.74 -7.06 -1.54
C LEU A 29 -13.58 -7.90 -0.56
N TYR A 30 -14.87 -8.11 -0.86
CA TYR A 30 -15.72 -9.03 -0.09
C TYR A 30 -15.26 -10.48 -0.23
N LYS A 31 -15.02 -10.96 -1.46
CA LYS A 31 -14.52 -12.32 -1.69
C LYS A 31 -13.15 -12.52 -1.05
N LEU A 32 -12.24 -11.55 -1.16
CA LEU A 32 -10.94 -11.58 -0.50
C LEU A 32 -11.08 -11.67 1.03
N ALA A 33 -11.98 -10.90 1.64
CA ALA A 33 -12.21 -10.99 3.08
C ALA A 33 -12.72 -12.38 3.51
N LYS A 34 -13.59 -13.00 2.70
CA LYS A 34 -14.04 -14.38 2.93
C LYS A 34 -12.90 -15.38 2.77
N GLU A 35 -12.06 -15.21 1.76
CA GLU A 35 -10.88 -16.05 1.54
C GLU A 35 -9.90 -16.00 2.72
N LEU A 36 -9.67 -14.80 3.25
CA LEU A 36 -8.82 -14.59 4.42
C LEU A 36 -9.51 -14.90 5.76
N ASN A 37 -10.77 -15.31 5.74
CA ASN A 37 -11.58 -15.47 6.95
C ASN A 37 -11.52 -14.24 7.90
N LEU A 38 -11.68 -13.05 7.33
CA LEU A 38 -11.65 -11.77 8.04
C LEU A 38 -12.98 -11.02 7.90
N PRO A 39 -13.30 -10.12 8.86
CA PRO A 39 -14.37 -9.16 8.66
C PRO A 39 -14.12 -8.31 7.40
N GLN A 40 -15.16 -8.13 6.58
CA GLN A 40 -15.06 -7.34 5.34
C GLN A 40 -14.50 -5.93 5.60
N GLN A 41 -14.91 -5.30 6.70
CA GLN A 41 -14.48 -3.96 7.05
C GLN A 41 -12.97 -3.86 7.27
N THR A 42 -12.33 -4.92 7.74
CA THR A 42 -10.87 -5.01 7.92
C THR A 42 -10.16 -4.86 6.58
N VAL A 43 -10.52 -5.68 5.59
CA VAL A 43 -9.93 -5.64 4.24
C VAL A 43 -10.23 -4.32 3.54
N TYR A 44 -11.45 -3.77 3.72
CA TYR A 44 -11.79 -2.44 3.20
C TYR A 44 -10.97 -1.33 3.85
N SER A 45 -10.73 -1.40 5.16
CA SER A 45 -9.92 -0.42 5.89
C SER A 45 -8.49 -0.40 5.35
N TRP A 46 -7.89 -1.58 5.13
CA TRP A 46 -6.56 -1.73 4.54
C TRP A 46 -6.50 -1.23 3.10
N ALA A 47 -7.45 -1.64 2.24
CA ALA A 47 -7.46 -1.26 0.83
C ALA A 47 -7.66 0.26 0.62
N ASN A 48 -8.25 0.96 1.59
CA ASN A 48 -8.43 2.41 1.55
C ASN A 48 -7.35 3.16 2.37
N GLY A 49 -6.34 2.45 2.90
CA GLY A 49 -5.25 3.05 3.68
C GLY A 49 -5.69 3.68 5.02
N ARG A 50 -6.85 3.28 5.56
CA ARG A 50 -7.34 3.76 6.87
C ARG A 50 -6.58 3.11 8.03
N THR A 51 -6.15 1.87 7.83
CA THR A 51 -5.29 1.11 8.75
C THR A 51 -4.30 0.26 7.94
N GLN A 52 -3.24 -0.22 8.58
CA GLN A 52 -2.25 -1.10 7.97
C GLN A 52 -2.52 -2.56 8.39
N PRO A 53 -2.39 -3.56 7.52
CA PRO A 53 -2.30 -4.95 7.95
C PRO A 53 -1.03 -5.18 8.79
N SER A 54 -1.08 -6.11 9.73
CA SER A 54 0.12 -6.65 10.40
C SER A 54 0.98 -7.44 9.42
N TYR A 55 2.23 -7.75 9.78
CA TYR A 55 3.11 -8.60 8.96
C TYR A 55 2.46 -9.94 8.62
N ASP A 56 1.92 -10.66 9.61
CA ASP A 56 1.22 -11.92 9.38
C ASP A 56 0.05 -11.78 8.38
N ASN A 57 -0.69 -10.67 8.44
CA ASN A 57 -1.78 -10.44 7.49
C ASN A 57 -1.29 -10.01 6.11
N MET A 58 -0.10 -9.42 6.00
CA MET A 58 0.55 -9.18 4.70
C MET A 58 0.96 -10.50 4.05
N ASP A 59 1.53 -11.44 4.81
CA ASP A 59 1.91 -12.76 4.30
C ASP A 59 0.67 -13.51 3.79
N ARG A 60 -0.41 -13.52 4.58
CA ARG A 60 -1.69 -14.12 4.19
C ARG A 60 -2.30 -13.46 2.95
N LEU A 61 -2.14 -12.13 2.79
CA LEU A 61 -2.57 -11.41 1.59
C LEU A 61 -1.76 -11.87 0.36
N CYS A 62 -0.44 -11.96 0.50
CA CYS A 62 0.46 -12.42 -0.56
C CYS A 62 0.15 -13.86 -0.98
N GLU A 63 -0.08 -14.76 -0.02
CA GLU A 63 -0.50 -16.13 -0.28
C GLU A 63 -1.85 -16.20 -0.99
N ALA A 64 -2.89 -15.53 -0.46
CA ALA A 64 -4.23 -15.57 -1.03
C ALA A 64 -4.31 -14.94 -2.43
N LEU A 65 -3.45 -13.97 -2.73
CA LEU A 65 -3.40 -13.26 -4.01
C LEU A 65 -2.31 -13.79 -4.96
N GLU A 66 -1.53 -14.78 -4.53
CA GLU A 66 -0.36 -15.31 -5.26
C GLU A 66 0.53 -14.18 -5.80
N CYS A 67 0.94 -13.27 -4.90
CA CYS A 67 1.81 -12.15 -5.24
C CYS A 67 2.95 -11.99 -4.24
N SER A 68 4.01 -11.34 -4.70
CA SER A 68 5.09 -10.88 -3.83
C SER A 68 4.69 -9.61 -3.06
N LEU A 69 5.38 -9.33 -1.96
CA LEU A 69 5.20 -8.08 -1.22
C LEU A 69 5.47 -6.86 -2.11
N GLY A 70 6.47 -6.93 -3.00
CA GLY A 70 6.77 -5.85 -3.95
C GLY A 70 5.62 -5.57 -4.93
N GLU A 71 4.87 -6.60 -5.33
CA GLU A 71 3.68 -6.43 -6.16
C GLU A 71 2.46 -5.94 -5.39
N LEU A 72 2.38 -6.19 -4.07
CA LEU A 72 1.28 -5.73 -3.22
C LEU A 72 1.39 -4.24 -2.87
N PHE A 73 2.59 -3.67 -3.00
CA PHE A 73 2.87 -2.27 -2.68
C PHE A 73 3.25 -1.44 -3.92
N GLU A 74 3.17 -0.12 -3.77
CA GLU A 74 3.63 0.86 -4.75
C GLU A 74 4.50 1.89 -4.04
N CYS A 75 5.65 2.18 -4.64
CA CYS A 75 6.49 3.31 -4.26
C CYS A 75 5.94 4.54 -4.96
N GLU A 76 5.46 5.54 -4.22
CA GLU A 76 5.18 6.84 -4.84
C GLU A 76 6.50 7.56 -5.17
N PRO A 77 6.67 8.03 -6.42
CA PRO A 77 7.88 8.73 -6.82
C PRO A 77 8.00 10.08 -6.09
N ILE A 78 9.23 10.43 -5.74
CA ILE A 78 9.58 11.68 -5.05
C ILE A 78 9.12 12.87 -5.90
N GLN A 79 8.12 13.62 -5.44
CA GLN A 79 7.81 14.92 -6.04
C GLN A 79 8.86 15.94 -5.58
N HIS A 80 9.95 16.06 -6.35
CA HIS A 80 10.95 17.08 -6.10
C HIS A 80 10.41 18.43 -6.59
N LYS A 81 9.67 19.17 -5.73
CA LYS A 81 9.46 20.60 -5.96
C LYS A 81 10.79 21.32 -5.71
N LEU A 82 11.65 21.36 -6.73
CA LEU A 82 12.76 22.32 -6.78
C LEU A 82 12.16 23.72 -6.76
N ASN A 83 12.12 24.36 -5.60
CA ASN A 83 11.92 25.81 -5.53
C ASN A 83 13.21 26.48 -6.01
N LEU A 84 13.37 26.61 -7.34
CA LEU A 84 14.49 27.29 -8.00
C LEU A 84 14.51 28.82 -7.74
N ARG A 85 13.59 29.35 -6.93
CA ARG A 85 13.46 30.79 -6.62
C ARG A 85 14.43 31.30 -5.54
N LYS A 86 15.48 30.57 -5.21
CA LYS A 86 16.51 31.00 -4.23
C LYS A 86 17.93 31.11 -4.79
N ILE A 87 18.10 31.01 -6.11
CA ILE A 87 19.42 31.10 -6.77
C ILE A 87 19.49 32.27 -7.78
N ILE A 88 18.47 33.15 -7.82
CA ILE A 88 18.54 34.42 -8.55
C ILE A 88 18.06 35.53 -7.63
#